data_AF-A0A4V2YGJ1-F1
#
_entry.id   AF-A0A4V2YGJ1-F1
#
_cell.length_a   1.000
_cell.length_b   1.000
_cell.length_c   1.000
_cell.angle_alpha   90.00
_cell.angle_beta   90.00
_cell.angle_gamma   90.00
#
_symmetry.space_group_name_H-M   'P 1'
#
loop_
_entity.id
_entity.type
_entity.pdbx_description
1 polymer ?
#
loop_
_entity_poly.entity_id
_entity_poly.type
_entity_poly.pdbx_seq_one_letter_code
_entity_poly.pdbx_strand_id
1 'polypeptide(L)' 'MIAFHIVGLPVEELLLAAVAAASPVIALVGWEISSRVKRFKAFVRRRTADQPPWPRWRTG' A
#
# COMPACT_ATOMS: atom_id res chain seq x y z
N MET A 1 9.40 -37.40 11.36
CA MET A 1 8.97 -35.99 11.47
C MET A 1 10.20 -35.22 11.90
N ILE A 2 10.87 -34.54 10.95
CA ILE A 2 12.17 -33.88 11.20
C ILE A 2 11.85 -32.54 11.84
N ALA A 3 11.92 -32.47 13.16
CA ALA A 3 11.78 -31.22 13.89
C ALA A 3 13.04 -30.38 13.64
N PHE A 4 12.89 -29.25 12.93
CA PHE A 4 13.98 -28.32 12.62
C PHE A 4 14.35 -27.53 13.88
N HIS A 5 15.12 -28.15 14.77
CA HIS A 5 15.64 -27.53 15.98
C HIS A 5 17.13 -27.25 15.81
N ILE A 6 17.47 -26.20 15.06
CA ILE A 6 18.85 -25.72 15.04
C ILE A 6 19.04 -24.92 16.33
N VAL A 7 19.80 -25.47 17.28
CA VAL A 7 20.24 -24.78 18.52
C VAL A 7 19.09 -24.44 19.49
N GLY A 8 18.17 -25.39 19.74
CA GLY A 8 17.23 -25.32 20.86
C GLY A 8 16.16 -24.21 20.82
N LEU A 9 16.14 -23.37 19.78
CA LEU A 9 15.12 -22.34 19.57
C LEU A 9 14.12 -22.82 18.51
N PRO A 10 12.81 -22.86 18.82
CA PRO A 10 11.80 -23.21 17.82
C PRO A 10 11.78 -22.20 16.68
N VAL A 11 12.05 -22.67 15.46
CA VAL A 11 12.12 -21.85 14.25
C VAL A 11 10.77 -21.18 13.96
N GLU A 12 9.67 -21.87 14.25
CA GLU A 12 8.32 -21.34 14.11
C GLU A 12 8.08 -20.10 14.99
N GLU A 13 8.49 -20.15 16.26
CA GLU A 13 8.35 -19.02 17.18
C GLU A 13 9.24 -17.85 16.75
N LEU A 14 10.44 -18.12 16.23
CA LEU A 14 11.33 -17.09 15.70
C LEU A 14 10.75 -16.40 14.46
N LEU A 15 10.15 -17.17 13.54
CA LEU A 15 9.46 -16.61 12.38
C LEU A 15 8.25 -15.77 12.81
N LEU A 16 7.44 -16.27 13.74
CA LEU A 16 6.28 -15.54 14.27
C LEU A 16 6.71 -14.23 14.95
N ALA A 17 7.75 -14.27 15.78
CA ALA A 17 8.31 -13.10 16.42
C ALA A 17 8.87 -12.09 15.40
N ALA A 18 9.57 -12.56 14.36
CA ALA A 18 10.09 -11.71 13.30
C ALA A 18 8.95 -11.03 12.51
N VAL A 19 7.89 -11.76 12.18
CA VAL A 19 6.71 -11.21 11.51
C VAL A 19 6.00 -10.20 12.42
N ALA A 20 5.81 -10.51 13.70
CA ALA A 20 5.21 -9.60 14.67
C ALA A 20 6.03 -8.30 14.81
N ALA A 21 7.37 -8.42 14.87
CA ALA A 21 8.27 -7.27 14.95
C ALA A 21 8.29 -6.43 13.66
N ALA A 22 8.18 -7.07 12.49
CA ALA A 22 8.13 -6.39 11.20
C ALA A 22 6.75 -5.79 10.88
N SER A 23 5.68 -6.28 11.51
CA SER A 23 4.29 -5.90 11.21
C SER A 23 4.02 -4.39 11.28
N PRO A 24 4.52 -3.62 12.27
CA PRO A 24 4.33 -2.17 12.30
C PRO A 24 4.95 -1.47 11.09
N VAL A 25 6.13 -1.90 10.66
CA VAL A 25 6.82 -1.33 9.49
C VAL A 25 6.05 -1.64 8.21
N ILE A 26 5.60 -2.88 8.05
CA ILE A 26 4.77 -3.30 6.91
C ILE A 26 3.48 -2.47 6.85
N ALA A 27 2.82 -2.26 8.00
CA ALA A 27 1.61 -1.44 8.09
C ALA A 27 1.87 0.02 7.69
N LEU A 28 2.97 0.62 8.16
CA LEU A 28 3.36 1.98 7.79
C LEU A 28 3.63 2.11 6.29
N VAL A 29 4.38 1.17 5.70
CA VAL A 29 4.66 1.15 4.26
C VAL A 29 3.35 1.01 3.47
N GLY A 30 2.47 0.10 3.87
CA GLY A 30 1.15 -0.08 3.25
C GLY A 30 0.30 1.19 3.33
N TRP A 31 0.34 1.89 4.46
CA TRP A 31 -0.38 3.16 4.65
C TRP A 31 0.19 4.26 3.76
N GLU A 32 1.51 4.40 3.68
CA GLU A 32 2.15 5.40 2.84
C GLU A 32 1.84 5.16 1.36
N ILE A 33 1.95 3.92 0.88
CA ILE A 33 1.59 3.54 -0.49
C ILE A 33 0.12 3.89 -0.76
N SER A 34 -0.79 3.52 0.14
CA SER A 34 -2.22 3.83 0.01
C SER A 34 -2.48 5.33 -0.06
N SER A 35 -1.77 6.12 0.75
CA SER A 35 -1.84 7.58 0.76
C SER A 35 -1.36 8.17 -0.57
N ARG A 36 -0.23 7.69 -1.10
CA ARG A 36 0.32 8.09 -2.40
C ARG A 36 -0.65 7.77 -3.53
N VAL A 37 -1.21 6.56 -3.57
CA VAL A 37 -2.21 6.15 -4.58
C VAL A 37 -3.46 7.03 -4.50
N LYS A 38 -3.97 7.32 -3.29
CA LYS A 38 -5.14 8.19 -3.11
C LYS A 38 -4.89 9.60 -3.64
N ARG A 39 -3.71 10.17 -3.39
CA ARG A 39 -3.30 11.48 -3.94
C ARG A 39 -3.20 11.45 -5.45
N PHE A 40 -2.58 10.41 -6.01
CA PHE A 40 -2.45 10.25 -7.45
C PHE A 40 -3.82 10.12 -8.14
N LYS A 41 -4.70 9.28 -7.61
CA LYS A 41 -6.08 9.12 -8.11
C LYS A 41 -6.86 10.44 -8.09
N ALA A 42 -6.71 11.23 -7.03
CA ALA A 42 -7.35 12.55 -6.94
C ALA A 42 -6.82 13.53 -8.00
N PHE A 43 -5.51 13.51 -8.25
CA PHE A 43 -4.90 14.34 -9.29
C PHE A 43 -5.36 13.96 -10.70
N VAL A 44 -5.39 12.67 -11.02
CA VAL A 44 -5.90 12.17 -12.31
C VAL A 44 -7.38 12.53 -12.50
N ARG A 45 -8.19 12.37 -11.44
CA ARG A 45 -9.61 12.74 -11.49
C ARG A 45 -9.82 14.22 -11.80
N ARG A 46 -9.02 15.11 -11.18
CA ARG A 46 -9.09 16.56 -11.47
C ARG A 46 -8.74 16.87 -12.92
N ARG A 47 -7.66 16.29 -13.46
CA ARG A 47 -7.31 16.49 -14.88
C ARG A 47 -8.40 16.02 -15.84
N THR A 48 -9.11 14.95 -15.49
CA THR A 48 -10.21 14.43 -16.31
C THR A 48 -11.46 15.32 -16.19
N ALA A 49 -11.71 15.88 -15.01
CA ALA A 49 -12.85 16.76 -14.76
C ALA A 49 -12.67 18.18 -15.35
N ASP A 50 -11.43 18.63 -15.55
CA ASP A 50 -11.12 19.91 -16.22
C ASP A 50 -11.33 19.88 -17.75
N GLN A 51 -11.77 18.75 -18.32
CA GLN A 51 -12.20 18.68 -19.72
C GLN A 51 -13.69 19.03 -19.80
N PRO A 52 -14.07 20.24 -20.29
CA PRO A 52 -15.49 20.61 -20.38
C PRO A 52 -16.21 19.69 -21.38
N PRO A 53 -17.42 19.20 -21.06
CA PRO A 53 -18.14 18.23 -21.90
C PRO A 53 -18.79 18.85 -23.15
N TRP A 54 -18.61 20.15 -23.39
CA TRP A 54 -19.06 20.81 -24.61
C TRP A 54 -17.99 21.77 -25.15
N PRO A 55 -17.92 21.97 -26.48
CA PRO A 55 -17.02 22.95 -27.06
C PRO A 55 -17.43 24.38 -26.64
N ARG A 56 -16.47 25.18 -26.15
CA ARG A 56 -16.68 26.57 -25.72
C ARG A 56 -17.06 27.56 -26.83
N TRP A 57 -17.12 27.13 -28.09
CA TRP A 57 -17.41 28.00 -29.24
C TRP A 57 -18.90 28.14 -29.59
N ARG A 58 -19.82 27.49 -28.85
CA ARG A 58 -21.27 27.51 -29.15
C ARG A 58 -22.05 28.65 -28.45
N THR A 59 -21.41 29.49 -27.66
CA THR A 59 -22.03 30.70 -27.10
C THR A 59 -21.57 31.91 -27.91
N GLY A 60 -22.28 32.17 -29.01
CA GLY A 60 -22.15 33.34 -29.87
C GLY A 60 -23.48 33.60 -30.54
#